data_AF-A0AAN4EVP6-F1
#
_entry.id   AF-A0AAN4EVP6-F1
#
_cell.length_a   1.000
_cell.length_b   1.000
_cell.length_c   1.000
_cell.angle_alpha   90.00
_cell.angle_beta   90.00
_cell.angle_gamma   90.00
#
_symmetry.space_group_name_H-M   'P 1'
#
loop_
_entity.id
_entity.type
_entity.pdbx_description
1 polymer ?
#
loop_
_entity_poly.entity_id
_entity_poly.type
_entity_poly.pdbx_seq_one_letter_code
_entity_poly.pdbx_strand_id
1 'polypeptide(L)' 'MKKALAVLFVLLSLGSATQAFAGNCQHDSDTASDGSRCGGRSADSRPGGR' A
#
# COMPACT_ATOMS: atom_id res chain seq x y z
N MET A 1 26.42 14.85 -16.36
CA MET A 1 25.79 15.13 -15.05
C MET A 1 24.26 15.28 -15.14
N LYS A 2 23.71 16.11 -16.04
CA LYS A 2 22.26 16.41 -16.12
C LYS A 2 21.35 15.18 -16.35
N LYS A 3 21.85 14.17 -17.07
CA LYS A 3 21.10 12.95 -17.43
C LYS A 3 20.91 12.01 -16.23
N ALA A 4 21.85 11.99 -15.28
CA ALA A 4 21.78 11.14 -14.09
C ALA A 4 20.63 11.56 -13.17
N LEU A 5 20.37 12.87 -13.06
CA LEU A 5 19.25 13.41 -12.29
C LEU A 5 17.90 13.00 -12.89
N ALA A 6 17.78 13.00 -14.22
CA ALA A 6 16.55 12.58 -14.89
C ALA A 6 16.26 11.09 -14.66
N VAL A 7 17.29 10.24 -14.72
CA VAL A 7 17.17 8.80 -14.46
C VAL A 7 16.76 8.54 -13.00
N LEU A 8 17.36 9.26 -12.05
CA LEU A 8 17.01 9.14 -10.64
C LEU A 8 15.54 9.53 -10.38
N PHE A 9 15.04 10.58 -11.04
CA PHE A 9 13.66 11.04 -10.88
C PHE A 9 12.64 10.03 -11.42
N VAL A 10 12.96 9.36 -12.52
CA VAL A 10 12.14 8.28 -13.09
C VAL A 10 12.15 7.05 -12.17
N LEU A 11 13.30 6.68 -11.60
CA LEU A 11 13.37 5.55 -10.68
C LEU A 11 12.59 5.79 -9.39
N LEU A 12 12.60 7.02 -8.85
CA LEU A 12 11.83 7.36 -7.65
C LEU A 12 10.31 7.31 -7.88
N SER A 13 9.82 7.71 -9.06
CA SER A 13 8.38 7.71 -9.34
C SER A 13 7.79 6.29 -9.48
N LEU A 14 8.61 5.29 -9.82
CA LEU A 14 8.20 3.88 -9.84
C LEU A 14 8.15 3.25 -8.43
N GLY A 15 8.83 3.84 -7.43
CA GLY A 15 8.96 3.26 -6.08
C GLY A 15 7.78 3.52 -5.13
N SER A 16 6.84 4.41 -5.48
CA SER A 16 5.83 4.92 -4.54
C SER A 16 4.57 4.05 -4.40
N ALA A 17 4.46 2.92 -5.10
CA ALA A 17 3.27 2.07 -5.07
C ALA A 17 3.25 1.05 -3.91
N THR A 18 4.14 1.20 -2.93
CA THR A 18 4.00 0.50 -1.65
C THR A 18 2.81 1.12 -0.91
N GLN A 19 1.65 0.47 -1.01
CA GLN A 19 0.50 0.77 -0.16
C GLN A 19 0.97 0.73 1.30
N ALA A 20 1.16 1.90 1.89
CA ALA A 20 1.34 2.02 3.33
C ALA A 20 0.01 1.55 3.94
N PHE A 21 -0.05 0.28 4.33
CA PHE A 21 -1.21 -0.31 4.99
C PHE A 21 -1.32 0.31 6.38
N ALA A 22 -1.88 1.52 6.43
CA ALA A 22 -2.22 2.20 7.65
C ALA A 22 -3.38 1.46 8.33
N GLY A 23 -3.06 0.74 9.40
CA GLY A 23 -4.03 0.16 10.32
C GLY A 23 -4.35 -1.31 10.07
N ASN A 24 -4.23 -2.10 11.14
CA ASN A 24 -4.54 -3.53 11.26
C ASN A 24 -6.02 -3.81 10.98
N CYS A 25 -6.46 -3.75 9.73
CA CYS A 25 -7.68 -4.42 9.32
C CYS A 25 -7.45 -5.92 9.47
N GLN A 26 -8.02 -6.53 10.50
CA GLN A 26 -7.95 -7.97 10.66
C GLN A 26 -8.92 -8.61 9.67
N HIS A 27 -10.17 -8.16 9.70
CA HIS A 27 -11.29 -8.70 8.93
C HIS A 27 -11.72 -7.78 7.78
N ASP A 28 -12.34 -8.34 6.75
CA ASP A 28 -12.88 -7.58 5.60
C ASP A 28 -13.94 -6.57 6.01
N SER A 29 -14.68 -6.88 7.08
CA SER A 29 -15.73 -6.04 7.65
C SER A 29 -15.22 -4.87 8.47
N ASP A 30 -13.92 -4.85 8.81
CA ASP A 30 -13.34 -3.79 9.60
C ASP A 30 -13.40 -2.45 8.84
N THR A 31 -13.41 -1.37 9.60
CA THR A 31 -13.38 0.00 9.06
C THR A 31 -11.96 0.54 9.17
N ALA A 32 -11.41 0.96 8.04
CA ALA A 32 -10.10 1.58 7.97
C ALA A 32 -10.10 2.98 8.60
N SER A 33 -8.91 3.53 8.86
CA SER A 33 -8.75 4.84 9.50
C SER A 33 -9.33 6.01 8.68
N ASP A 34 -9.56 5.81 7.38
CA ASP A 34 -10.23 6.76 6.48
C ASP A 34 -11.77 6.60 6.45
N GLY A 35 -12.32 5.69 7.25
CA GLY A 35 -13.76 5.38 7.31
C GLY A 35 -14.26 4.42 6.22
N SER A 36 -13.39 3.99 5.29
CA SER A 36 -13.75 2.99 4.28
C SER A 36 -13.77 1.57 4.87
N ARG A 37 -14.46 0.63 4.21
CA ARG A 37 -14.32 -0.80 4.55
C ARG A 37 -12.95 -1.32 4.12
N CYS A 38 -12.36 -2.16 4.95
CA CYS A 38 -11.07 -2.75 4.68
C CYS A 38 -11.11 -3.69 3.46
N GLY A 39 -12.12 -4.56 3.37
CA GLY A 39 -12.27 -5.51 2.25
C GLY A 39 -10.97 -6.24 1.95
N GLY A 40 -10.57 -6.27 0.67
CA GLY A 40 -9.34 -6.94 0.21
C GLY A 40 -8.01 -6.44 0.80
N ARG A 41 -8.02 -5.40 1.63
CA ARG A 41 -6.84 -4.91 2.37
C ARG A 41 -6.66 -5.59 3.73
N SER A 42 -7.64 -6.38 4.18
CA SER A 42 -7.65 -7.08 5.46
C SER A 42 -6.57 -8.18 5.55
N ALA A 43 -6.33 -8.69 6.75
CA ALA A 43 -5.44 -9.84 6.95
C ALA A 43 -6.06 -11.16 6.45
N ASP A 44 -7.36 -11.35 6.65
CA ASP A 44 -8.10 -12.55 6.18
C ASP A 44 -8.06 -12.71 4.66
N SER A 45 -8.09 -11.59 3.93
CA SER A 45 -8.00 -11.57 2.46
C SER A 45 -6.61 -11.95 1.94
N ARG A 46 -5.58 -12.03 2.79
CA ARG A 46 -4.22 -12.38 2.37
C ARG A 46 -4.04 -13.89 2.25
N PRO A 47 -3.27 -14.39 1.27
CA PRO A 47 -2.90 -15.81 1.21
C PRO A 47 -2.18 -16.24 2.48
N GLY A 48 -2.75 -17.17 3.24
CA GLY A 48 -2.23 -17.58 4.55
C GLY A 48 -2.53 -16.60 5.69
N GLY A 49 -3.55 -15.74 5.52
CA GLY A 49 -4.14 -14.94 6.59
C GLY A 49 -4.54 -15.80 7.80
N ARG A 50 -4.71 -15.14 8.95
CA ARG A 50 -5.03 -15.83 10.21
C ARG A 50 -6.30 -16.67 10.10
#